data_AF-A0A3D3S2A3-F1
#
_entry.id   AF-A0A3D3S2A3-F1
#
_cell.length_a   1.000
_cell.length_b   1.000
_cell.length_c   1.000
_cell.angle_alpha   90.00
_cell.angle_beta   90.00
_cell.angle_gamma   90.00
#
_symmetry.space_group_name_H-M   'P 1'
#
loop_
_entity.id
_entity.type
_entity.pdbx_description
1 polymer ?
#
loop_
_entity_poly.entity_id
_entity_poly.type
_entity_poly.pdbx_seq_one_letter_code
_entity_poly.pdbx_strand_id
1 'polypeptide(L)' 'NQGAWYQIRHKLADALASGQSLRYVGRPRSAAPACGSYALHQAQQQALVSEALAPAITAVKRKQKSA' A
#
# COMPACT_ATOMS: atom_id res chain seq x y z
N ASN A 1 7.89 1.81 -4.82
CA ASN A 1 9.11 1.55 -5.64
C ASN A 1 9.91 0.39 -5.08
N GLN A 2 9.50 -0.19 -3.96
CA GLN A 2 10.17 -1.33 -3.34
C GLN A 2 9.21 -2.53 -3.29
N GLY A 3 9.74 -3.70 -2.95
CA GLY A 3 8.98 -4.94 -2.84
C GLY A 3 8.55 -5.54 -4.18
N ALA A 4 7.78 -6.63 -4.11
CA ALA A 4 7.40 -7.42 -5.28
C ALA A 4 6.30 -6.78 -6.16
N TRP A 5 5.65 -5.71 -5.69
CA TRP A 5 4.41 -5.18 -6.30
C TRP A 5 4.51 -5.00 -7.82
N TYR A 6 5.54 -4.31 -8.30
CA TYR A 6 5.67 -4.06 -9.75
C TYR A 6 5.92 -5.34 -10.56
N GLN A 7 6.56 -6.35 -9.96
CA GLN A 7 6.84 -7.62 -10.64
C GLN A 7 5.60 -8.52 -10.66
N ILE A 8 4.81 -8.56 -9.59
CA ILE A 8 3.70 -9.53 -9.48
C ILE A 8 2.33 -8.96 -9.87
N ARG A 9 2.20 -7.63 -9.98
CA ARG A 9 0.89 -6.97 -10.23
C ARG A 9 0.16 -7.55 -11.44
N HIS A 10 0.86 -7.84 -12.53
CA HIS A 10 0.23 -8.39 -13.73
C HIS A 10 -0.32 -9.80 -13.47
N LYS A 11 0.44 -10.66 -12.80
CA LYS A 11 -0.01 -12.00 -12.39
C LYS A 11 -1.22 -11.95 -11.48
N LEU A 12 -1.23 -10.99 -10.54
CA LEU A 12 -2.38 -10.78 -9.66
C LEU A 12 -3.61 -10.32 -10.43
N ALA A 13 -3.45 -9.46 -11.43
CA ALA A 13 -4.55 -9.02 -12.28
C ALA A 13 -5.11 -10.15 -13.14
N ASP A 14 -4.25 -10.99 -13.71
CA ASP A 14 -4.65 -12.14 -14.54
C ASP A 14 -5.38 -13.23 -13.72
N ALA A 15 -5.08 -13.33 -12.43
CA ALA A 15 -5.72 -14.30 -11.53
C ALA A 15 -7.07 -13.85 -10.96
N LEU A 16 -7.53 -12.62 -11.23
CA LEU A 16 -8.81 -12.12 -10.72
C LEU A 16 -9.99 -12.79 -11.44
N ALA A 17 -11.00 -13.18 -10.66
CA ALA A 17 -12.28 -13.61 -11.21
C ALA A 17 -13.11 -12.41 -11.68
N SER A 18 -14.12 -12.68 -12.51
CA SER A 18 -15.09 -11.66 -12.95
C SER A 18 -15.74 -10.97 -11.74
N GLY A 19 -15.79 -9.64 -11.75
CA GLY A 19 -16.33 -8.82 -10.66
C GLY A 19 -15.36 -8.55 -9.51
N GLN A 20 -14.17 -9.16 -9.48
CA GLN A 20 -13.14 -8.80 -8.51
C GLN A 20 -12.30 -7.60 -8.98
N SER A 21 -11.89 -6.76 -8.04
CA SER A 21 -10.98 -5.64 -8.31
C SER A 21 -9.79 -5.69 -7.35
N LEU A 22 -8.60 -5.37 -7.88
CA LEU A 22 -7.37 -5.38 -7.10
C LEU A 22 -7.11 -3.99 -6.49
N ARG A 23 -7.06 -3.94 -5.15
CA ARG A 23 -6.67 -2.76 -4.39
C ARG A 23 -5.23 -2.91 -3.89
N TYR A 24 -4.42 -1.88 -4.09
CA TYR A 24 -3.08 -1.81 -3.51
C TYR A 24 -3.10 -1.04 -2.19
N VAL A 25 -2.56 -1.65 -1.13
CA VAL A 25 -2.27 -0.98 0.14
C VAL A 25 -0.82 -1.25 0.48
N GLY A 26 -0.05 -0.18 0.68
CA GLY A 26 1.39 -0.24 0.84
C GLY A 26 1.94 1.07 1.41
N ARG A 27 3.19 1.02 1.90
CA ARG A 27 3.91 2.24 2.30
C ARG A 27 4.10 3.17 1.09
N PRO A 28 4.16 4.50 1.30
CA PRO A 28 4.46 5.44 0.23
C PRO A 28 5.85 5.15 -0.37
N ARG A 29 6.07 5.62 -1.60
CA ARG A 29 7.38 5.51 -2.23
C ARG A 29 8.42 6.27 -1.39
N SER A 30 9.58 5.67 -1.21
CA SER A 30 10.69 6.23 -0.43
C SER A 30 12.01 5.82 -1.08
N ALA A 31 13.01 6.70 -1.03
CA ALA A 31 14.38 6.36 -1.43
C ALA A 31 14.97 5.31 -0.46
N ALA A 32 14.76 5.50 0.84
CA ALA A 32 15.22 4.57 1.88
C ALA A 32 14.23 3.41 2.08
N PRO A 33 14.71 2.19 2.44
CA PRO A 33 13.86 1.02 2.69
C PRO A 33 12.84 1.19 3.82
N ALA A 34 13.23 1.88 4.89
CA ALA A 34 12.40 2.15 6.06
C ALA A 34 12.76 3.51 6.67
N CYS A 35 11.90 4.03 7.53
CA CYS A 35 12.25 5.18 8.36
C CYS A 35 13.20 4.76 9.51
N GLY A 36 14.16 5.63 9.84
CA GLY A 36 15.13 5.35 10.90
C GLY A 36 14.58 5.48 12.32
N SER A 37 13.41 6.10 12.50
CA SER A 37 12.75 6.24 13.80
C SER A 37 11.79 5.10 14.05
N TYR A 38 11.98 4.39 15.17
CA TYR A 38 11.13 3.28 15.58
C TYR A 38 9.67 3.68 15.79
N ALA A 39 9.43 4.82 16.46
CA ALA A 39 8.07 5.32 16.71
C ALA A 39 7.33 5.59 15.39
N LEU A 40 8.00 6.24 14.44
CA LEU A 40 7.43 6.49 13.11
C LEU A 40 7.20 5.18 12.34
N HIS A 41 8.10 4.21 12.47
CA HIS A 41 7.96 2.91 11.83
C HIS A 41 6.73 2.16 12.33
N GLN A 42 6.50 2.15 13.64
CA GLN A 42 5.31 1.55 14.26
C GLN A 42 4.02 2.23 13.80
N ALA A 43 3.97 3.56 13.82
CA ALA A 43 2.79 4.31 13.39
C ALA A 43 2.44 4.03 11.92
N GLN A 44 3.44 3.98 11.04
CA GLN A 44 3.24 3.61 9.63
C GLN A 44 2.76 2.17 9.46
N GLN A 45 3.24 1.23 10.28
CA GLN A 45 2.82 -0.18 10.22
C GLN A 45 1.36 -0.33 10.65
N GLN A 46 0.96 0.30 11.75
CA GLN A 46 -0.42 0.26 12.22
C GLN A 46 -1.38 0.89 11.19
N ALA A 47 -1.02 2.05 10.64
CA ALA A 47 -1.82 2.70 9.60
C ALA A 47 -2.00 1.82 8.35
N LEU A 48 -0.92 1.14 7.92
CA LEU A 48 -0.95 0.22 6.79
C LEU A 48 -1.91 -0.96 7.03
N VAL A 49 -1.82 -1.61 8.19
CA VAL A 49 -2.67 -2.76 8.54
C VAL A 49 -4.13 -2.33 8.61
N SER A 50 -4.43 -1.22 9.28
CA SER A 50 -5.78 -0.69 9.37
C SER A 50 -6.37 -0.36 8.00
N GLU A 51 -5.57 0.21 7.08
CA GLU A 51 -6.01 0.51 5.72
C GLU A 51 -6.24 -0.73 4.86
N ALA A 52 -5.45 -1.79 5.07
CA ALA A 52 -5.58 -3.04 4.33
C ALA A 52 -6.84 -3.83 4.73
N LEU A 53 -7.23 -3.74 6.00
CA LEU A 53 -8.43 -4.41 6.53
C LEU A 53 -9.69 -3.55 6.46
N ALA A 54 -9.56 -2.26 6.10
CA ALA A 54 -10.71 -1.37 5.95
C ALA A 54 -11.59 -1.80 4.75
N PRO A 55 -12.93 -1.66 4.85
CA PRO A 55 -13.82 -1.96 3.76
C PRO A 55 -13.51 -1.08 2.52
N ALA A 56 -13.67 -1.67 1.33
CA ALA A 56 -13.21 -1.11 0.06
C ALA A 56 -13.77 0.30 -0.27
N ILE A 57 -14.83 0.74 0.42
CA ILE A 57 -15.61 1.95 0.15
C ILE A 57 -14.91 3.23 0.67
N THR A 58 -13.99 3.12 1.63
CA THR A 58 -13.36 4.30 2.26
C THR A 58 -11.95 4.54 1.72
N ALA A 59 -11.79 4.67 0.41
CA ALA A 59 -10.53 5.15 -0.17
C ALA A 59 -10.39 6.67 0.06
N VAL A 60 -9.96 7.06 1.25
CA VAL A 60 -9.60 8.46 1.56
C VAL A 60 -8.50 8.88 0.58
N LYS A 61 -8.77 9.91 -0.24
CA LYS A 61 -7.81 10.52 -1.16
C LYS A 61 -6.55 10.94 -0.39
N ARG A 62 -5.49 10.13 -0.42
CA ARG A 62 -4.17 10.53 0.06
C ARG A 62 -3.64 11.63 -0.86
N LYS A 63 -3.68 12.89 -0.39
CA LYS A 63 -2.90 13.99 -0.97
C LYS A 63 -1.42 13.59 -0.86
N GLN A 64 -0.83 13.17 -1.98
CA GLN A 64 0.63 13.11 -2.10
C GLN A 64 1.14 14.55 -2.02
N LYS A 65 1.61 14.96 -0.84
CA LYS A 65 2.42 16.17 -0.71
C LYS A 65 3.77 15.84 -1.36
N SER A 66 3.95 16.30 -2.59
CA SER A 66 5.24 16.41 -3.25
C SER A 66 6.14 17.29 -2.38
N ALA A 67 7.21 16.71 -1.86
CA ALA A 67 8.40 17.40 -1.40
C ALA A 67 9.48 17.22 -2.48
#